data_AF-A0A932Q886-F1
#
_entry.id   AF-A0A932Q886-F1
#
_cell.length_a   1.000
_cell.length_b   1.000
_cell.length_c   1.000
_cell.angle_alpha   90.00
_cell.angle_beta   90.00
_cell.angle_gamma   90.00
#
_symmetry.space_group_name_H-M   'P 1'
#
loop_
_entity.id
_entity.type
_entity.pdbx_description
1 polymer ?
#
loop_
_entity_poly.entity_id
_entity_poly.type
_entity_poly.pdbx_seq_one_letter_code
_entity_poly.pdbx_strand_id
1 'polypeptide(L)' 'MSPDKSAIVGAVPGFKSVFEAHSFSGRGAMQSYGAGLGLCALILKGRFETLDLSALSGSRFAEGKTVSEALVI' A
#
# COMPACT_ATOMS: atom_id res chain seq x y z
N MET A 1 -9.41 8.76 -1.80
CA MET A 1 -9.53 7.77 -2.91
C MET A 1 -8.40 8.06 -3.86
N SER A 2 -7.63 7.05 -4.25
CA SER A 2 -6.53 7.17 -5.21
C SER A 2 -7.04 7.17 -6.66
N PRO A 3 -6.25 7.66 -7.64
CA PRO A 3 -6.62 7.65 -9.05
C PRO A 3 -6.93 6.26 -9.62
N ASP A 4 -6.26 5.22 -9.13
CA ASP A 4 -6.43 3.82 -9.57
C ASP A 4 -7.42 3.03 -8.71
N LYS A 5 -8.09 3.71 -7.77
CA LYS A 5 -9.01 3.13 -6.77
C LYS A 5 -8.37 2.08 -5.85
N SER A 6 -7.05 1.89 -5.91
CA SER A 6 -6.31 0.95 -5.08
C SER A 6 -5.73 1.62 -3.83
N ALA A 7 -5.57 0.85 -2.75
CA ALA A 7 -4.97 1.35 -1.53
C ALA A 7 -3.55 1.91 -1.74
N ILE A 8 -3.13 2.77 -0.82
CA ILE A 8 -1.75 3.26 -0.72
C ILE A 8 -1.21 2.76 0.61
N VAL A 9 -0.19 1.91 0.56
CA VAL A 9 0.45 1.30 1.73
C VAL A 9 1.96 1.25 1.51
N GLY A 10 2.75 1.80 2.42
CA GLY A 10 4.21 1.72 2.33
C GLY A 10 4.95 2.84 3.06
N ALA A 11 6.23 2.99 2.72
CA ALA A 11 7.08 4.09 3.20
C ALA A 11 6.91 5.32 2.31
N VAL A 12 6.88 6.51 2.91
CA VAL A 12 6.77 7.77 2.17
C VAL A 12 8.16 8.15 1.62
N PRO A 13 8.33 8.32 0.29
CA PRO A 13 9.60 8.70 -0.31
C PRO A 13 10.16 10.00 0.30
N GLY A 14 11.47 10.01 0.58
CA GLY A 14 12.16 11.16 1.18
C GLY A 14 12.15 11.19 2.72
N PHE A 15 11.45 10.27 3.38
CA PHE A 15 11.42 10.17 4.84
C PHE A 15 11.92 8.80 5.32
N LYS A 16 12.67 8.77 6.43
CA LYS A 16 13.21 7.50 6.99
C LYS A 16 12.19 6.70 7.81
N SER A 17 11.21 7.36 8.41
CA SER A 17 10.32 6.75 9.41
C SER A 17 8.87 7.21 9.27
N VAL A 18 8.46 7.64 8.08
CA VAL A 18 7.07 8.03 7.79
C VAL A 18 6.46 6.97 6.88
N PHE A 19 5.31 6.47 7.29
CA PHE A 19 4.60 5.39 6.63
C PHE A 19 3.15 5.80 6.38
N GLU A 20 2.57 5.27 5.31
CA GLU A 20 1.21 5.57 4.88
C GLU A 20 0.40 4.27 4.71
N ALA A 21 -0.88 4.33 5.06
CA ALA A 21 -1.86 3.27 4.89
C ALA A 21 -3.26 3.91 4.77
N HIS A 22 -3.65 4.30 3.55
CA HIS A 22 -4.91 5.00 3.30
C HIS A 22 -5.48 4.70 1.91
N SER A 23 -6.54 5.41 1.52
CA SER A 23 -7.16 5.31 0.19
C SER A 23 -7.72 3.93 -0.16
N PHE A 24 -8.12 3.11 0.82
CA PHE A 24 -8.73 1.78 0.63
C PHE A 24 -10.12 1.76 -0.05
N SER A 25 -10.58 2.85 -0.67
CA SER A 25 -11.80 2.92 -1.49
C SER A 25 -13.06 2.25 -0.89
N GLY A 26 -13.28 2.37 0.43
CA GLY A 26 -14.42 1.77 1.14
C GLY A 26 -14.25 0.29 1.52
N ARG A 27 -13.14 -0.36 1.12
CA ARG A 27 -12.79 -1.75 1.44
C ARG A 27 -11.77 -1.89 2.57
N GLY A 28 -11.50 -0.80 3.30
CA GLY A 28 -10.46 -0.75 4.34
C GLY A 28 -10.63 -1.79 5.44
N ALA A 29 -11.87 -2.13 5.84
CA ALA A 29 -12.11 -3.16 6.85
C ALA A 29 -11.60 -4.54 6.40
N MET A 30 -11.92 -4.93 5.15
CA MET A 30 -11.48 -6.20 4.55
C MET A 30 -9.95 -6.24 4.35
N GLN A 31 -9.34 -5.11 4.02
CA GLN A 31 -7.92 -5.00 3.72
C GLN A 31 -7.05 -4.70 4.96
N SER A 32 -7.66 -4.38 6.10
CA SER A 32 -6.97 -3.90 7.31
C SER A 32 -5.92 -4.89 7.84
N TYR A 33 -6.24 -6.18 7.85
CA TYR A 33 -5.33 -7.22 8.33
C TYR A 33 -4.07 -7.33 7.47
N GLY A 34 -4.24 -7.40 6.15
CA GLY A 34 -3.10 -7.46 5.21
C GLY A 34 -2.25 -6.19 5.26
N ALA A 35 -2.91 -5.02 5.30
CA ALA A 35 -2.22 -3.73 5.43
C ALA A 35 -1.41 -3.64 6.72
N GLY A 36 -1.99 -4.05 7.86
CA GLY A 36 -1.31 -4.05 9.15
C GLY A 36 -0.10 -5.01 9.18
N LEU A 37 -0.25 -6.23 8.66
CA LEU A 37 0.86 -7.19 8.57
C LEU A 37 2.02 -6.66 7.72
N GLY A 38 1.72 -6.18 6.51
CA GLY A 38 2.74 -5.66 5.61
C GLY A 38 3.44 -4.44 6.19
N LEU A 39 2.68 -3.50 6.78
CA LEU A 39 3.24 -2.28 7.36
C LEU A 39 4.11 -2.58 8.59
N CYS A 40 3.68 -3.52 9.45
CA CYS A 40 4.47 -3.94 10.61
C CYS A 40 5.83 -4.52 10.22
N ALA A 41 5.84 -5.42 9.22
CA ALA A 41 7.08 -5.99 8.69
C ALA A 41 7.98 -4.89 8.11
N LEU A 42 7.41 -3.98 7.33
CA LEU A 42 8.16 -2.87 6.74
C LEU A 42 8.78 -1.96 7.82
N ILE A 43 8.01 -1.61 8.86
CA ILE A 43 8.48 -0.75 9.97
C ILE A 43 9.59 -1.45 10.77
N LEU A 44 9.41 -2.72 11.13
CA LEU A 44 10.33 -3.42 12.04
C LEU A 44 11.56 -4.01 11.33
N LYS A 45 11.43 -4.39 10.06
CA LYS A 45 12.45 -5.14 9.32
C LYS A 45 12.97 -4.41 8.08
N GLY A 46 12.36 -3.31 7.68
CA GLY A 46 12.72 -2.56 6.46
C GLY A 46 12.37 -3.28 5.16
N ARG A 47 11.62 -4.39 5.23
CA ARG A 47 11.16 -5.17 4.07
C ARG A 47 9.84 -5.87 4.37
N PHE A 48 9.09 -6.19 3.32
CA PHE A 48 7.95 -7.09 3.43
C PHE A 48 8.44 -8.54 3.67
N GLU A 49 7.64 -9.32 4.40
CA GLU A 49 7.93 -10.74 4.68
C GLU A 49 6.75 -11.63 4.28
N THR A 50 5.68 -11.66 5.07
CA THR A 50 4.52 -12.55 4.82
C THR A 50 3.67 -12.11 3.62
N LEU A 51 3.61 -10.81 3.36
CA LEU A 51 2.78 -10.22 2.31
C LEU A 51 3.53 -9.06 1.67
N ASP A 52 3.79 -9.15 0.36
CA ASP A 52 4.40 -8.07 -0.41
C ASP A 52 3.34 -7.05 -0.84
N LEU A 53 3.44 -5.83 -0.31
CA LEU A 53 2.58 -4.70 -0.65
C LEU A 53 3.30 -3.66 -1.53
N SER A 54 4.46 -3.99 -2.11
CA SER A 54 5.25 -3.08 -2.94
C SER A 54 4.45 -2.45 -4.08
N ALA A 55 3.52 -3.21 -4.67
CA ALA A 55 2.60 -2.75 -5.71
C ALA A 55 1.66 -1.62 -5.22
N LEU A 56 1.43 -1.50 -3.91
CA LEU A 56 0.59 -0.47 -3.29
C LEU A 56 1.38 0.76 -2.80
N SER A 57 2.68 0.84 -3.09
CA SER A 57 3.50 2.02 -2.77
C SER A 57 2.91 3.30 -3.38
N GLY A 58 2.98 4.42 -2.66
CA GLY A 58 2.66 5.73 -3.21
C GLY A 58 3.60 6.17 -4.34
N SER A 59 4.84 5.64 -4.38
CA SER A 59 5.82 5.94 -5.45
C SER A 59 5.34 5.47 -6.83
N ARG A 60 4.43 4.50 -6.88
CA ARG A 60 3.92 3.94 -8.14
C ARG A 60 3.31 4.98 -9.08
N PHE A 61 2.73 6.05 -8.53
CA PHE A 61 2.14 7.13 -9.33
C PHE A 61 3.21 7.97 -10.04
N ALA A 62 4.35 8.21 -9.39
CA ALA A 62 5.49 8.88 -10.02
C ALA A 62 6.17 7.97 -11.06
N GLU A 63 6.14 6.66 -10.85
CA GLU A 63 6.71 5.66 -11.76
C GLU A 63 5.78 5.25 -12.92
N GLY A 64 4.53 5.72 -12.95
CA GLY A 64 3.52 5.31 -13.93
C GLY A 64 3.06 3.85 -13.79
N LYS A 65 3.40 3.17 -12.69
CA LYS A 65 3.06 1.77 -12.40
C LYS A 65 1.72 1.66 -11.65
N THR A 66 0.66 2.22 -12.23
CA THR A 66 -0.65 2.19 -11.58
C THR A 66 -1.18 0.76 -11.45
N VAL A 67 -1.83 0.46 -10.32
CA VAL A 67 -2.44 -0.84 -10.07
C VAL A 67 -3.93 -0.61 -10.11
N SER A 68 -4.55 -0.92 -11.25
CA SER A 68 -6.01 -0.85 -11.36
C SER A 68 -6.62 -2.03 -10.61
N GLU A 69 -7.50 -1.74 -9.65
CA GLU A 69 -8.35 -2.77 -9.04
C GLU A 69 -9.35 -3.23 -10.10
N ALA A 70 -8.98 -4.23 -10.90
CA ALA A 70 -9.86 -4.81 -11.89
C ALA A 70 -10.99 -5.56 -11.17
N LEU A 71 -12.19 -4.98 -11.18
CA LEU A 71 -13.43 -5.71 -10.97
C LEU A 71 -13.56 -6.73 -12.11
N VAL A 72 -13.07 -7.95 -11.90
CA VAL A 72 -13.52 -9.10 -12.67
C VAL A 72 -14.76 -9.62 -11.93
N ILE A 73 -15.94 -9.21 -12.38
CA ILE A 73 -17.20 -9.91 -12.11
C ILE A 73 -17.58 -10.64 -13.40
#